data_AF-A0A4Z0FPR7-F1
#
_entry.id   AF-A0A4Z0FPR7-F1
#
_cell.length_a   1.000
_cell.length_b   1.000
_cell.length_c   1.000
_cell.angle_alpha   90.00
_cell.angle_beta   90.00
_cell.angle_gamma   90.00
#
_symmetry.space_group_name_H-M   'P 1'
#
loop_
_entity.id
_entity.type
_entity.pdbx_description
1 polymer ?
#
loop_
_entity_poly.entity_id
_entity_poly.type
_entity_poly.pdbx_seq_one_letter_code
_entity_poly.pdbx_strand_id
1 'polypeptide(L)'
;MADLPPGAHPRRDRGLRPPGPLRDHPPHHHAPDRRREDLTVMSAYVIAEAELTGDPRVVADYSAKLVSTIEPHGGRYLVRGAPWQVLEGESKAFTGVIEFPTPQAARRWYESPAYQEILPLRARNTRGTIMIFEGVSAP
;
A
#
# COMPACT_ATOMS: atom_id res chain seq x y z
N MET A 1 -61.24 -23.44 -7.28
CA MET A 1 -61.32 -22.59 -6.06
C MET A 1 -59.89 -22.47 -5.54
N ALA A 2 -59.14 -21.49 -6.05
CA ALA A 2 -58.99 -20.13 -5.47
C ALA A 2 -58.32 -20.25 -4.07
N ASP A 3 -57.12 -19.75 -3.80
CA ASP A 3 -56.58 -18.40 -4.05
C ASP A 3 -55.04 -18.36 -3.93
N LEU A 4 -54.39 -17.33 -4.49
CA LEU A 4 -52.94 -17.05 -4.36
C LEU A 4 -52.57 -16.42 -2.98
N PRO A 5 -51.26 -16.38 -2.60
CA PRO A 5 -50.75 -16.02 -1.27
C PRO A 5 -50.50 -14.49 -1.13
N PRO A 6 -50.29 -13.93 0.08
CA PRO A 6 -48.92 -13.48 0.41
C PRO A 6 -48.58 -13.36 1.92
N GLY A 7 -47.29 -13.40 2.23
CA GLY A 7 -46.76 -13.08 3.55
C GLY A 7 -45.26 -12.77 3.52
N ALA A 8 -44.82 -11.98 2.54
CA ALA A 8 -43.46 -11.49 2.47
C ALA A 8 -43.24 -10.46 3.60
N HIS A 9 -42.28 -10.73 4.48
CA HIS A 9 -41.80 -9.73 5.44
C HIS A 9 -41.34 -8.47 4.70
N PRO A 10 -41.64 -7.26 5.21
CA PRO A 10 -41.17 -6.03 4.59
C PRO A 10 -39.64 -5.99 4.66
N ARG A 11 -38.99 -6.16 3.50
CA ARG A 11 -37.60 -5.76 3.32
C ARG A 11 -37.55 -4.27 3.63
N ARG A 12 -36.87 -3.91 4.72
CA ARG A 12 -36.50 -2.52 4.97
C ARG A 12 -35.68 -2.07 3.76
N ASP A 13 -36.27 -1.20 2.98
CA ASP A 13 -35.62 -0.48 1.91
C ASP A 13 -34.57 0.44 2.55
N ARG A 14 -33.38 -0.11 2.83
CA ARG A 14 -32.22 0.69 3.17
C ARG A 14 -31.81 1.33 1.85
N GLY A 15 -32.42 2.48 1.55
CA GLY A 15 -32.04 3.32 0.43
C GLY A 15 -30.52 3.39 0.37
N LEU A 16 -29.97 2.84 -0.72
CA LEU A 16 -28.56 3.00 -1.07
C LEU A 16 -28.32 4.51 -1.18
N ARG A 17 -27.66 5.08 -0.17
CA ARG A 17 -27.10 6.43 -0.32
C ARG A 17 -26.19 6.37 -1.55
N PRO A 18 -26.31 7.31 -2.50
CA PRO A 18 -25.38 7.38 -3.60
C PRO A 18 -23.96 7.57 -3.02
N PRO A 19 -22.94 6.98 -3.64
CA PRO A 19 -21.57 7.27 -3.27
C PRO A 19 -21.38 8.78 -3.41
N GLY A 20 -21.08 9.45 -2.30
CA GLY A 20 -20.67 10.85 -2.33
C GLY A 20 -19.42 10.99 -3.21
N PRO A 21 -19.15 12.19 -3.75
CA PRO A 21 -17.96 12.40 -4.56
C PRO A 21 -16.71 11.94 -3.79
N LEU A 22 -15.75 11.35 -4.52
CA LEU A 22 -14.44 11.04 -3.95
C LEU A 22 -13.93 12.29 -3.25
N ARG A 23 -13.79 12.23 -1.93
CA ARG A 23 -13.11 13.28 -1.19
C ARG A 23 -11.67 13.27 -1.66
N ASP A 24 -11.25 14.34 -2.32
CA ASP A 24 -9.86 14.67 -2.53
C ASP A 24 -9.17 14.65 -1.15
N HIS A 25 -8.47 13.55 -0.85
CA HIS A 25 -7.62 13.50 0.33
C HIS A 25 -6.40 14.36 0.01
N PRO A 26 -6.16 15.46 0.75
CA PRO A 26 -4.89 16.13 0.65
C PRO A 26 -3.79 15.14 1.04
N PRO A 27 -2.58 15.24 0.48
CA PRO A 27 -1.46 14.47 1.01
C PRO A 27 -1.31 14.84 2.48
N HIS A 28 -1.57 13.89 3.38
CA HIS A 28 -1.33 14.08 4.81
C HIS A 28 0.19 14.10 5.03
N HIS A 29 0.80 15.28 4.90
CA HIS A 29 2.13 15.51 5.39
C HIS A 29 2.02 15.75 6.91
N HIS A 30 2.26 14.71 7.71
CA HIS A 30 2.32 14.89 9.15
C HIS A 30 3.54 15.77 9.48
N ALA A 31 3.31 16.93 10.08
CA ALA A 31 4.37 17.83 10.52
C ALA A 31 5.32 17.09 11.48
N PRO A 32 6.64 17.33 11.41
CA PRO A 32 7.59 16.64 12.28
C PRO A 32 7.36 16.98 13.76
N ASP A 33 7.30 15.94 14.60
CA ASP A 33 7.39 16.08 16.06
C ASP A 33 8.73 16.74 16.43
N ARG A 34 8.71 17.73 17.33
CA ARG A 34 9.88 18.51 17.77
C ARG A 34 10.89 17.69 18.59
N ARG A 35 10.68 16.37 18.74
CA ARG A 35 11.60 15.42 19.39
C ARG A 35 12.57 14.70 18.43
N ARG A 36 12.71 15.19 17.18
CA ARG A 36 13.52 14.54 16.12
C ARG A 36 14.98 14.99 16.04
N GLU A 37 15.44 15.88 16.90
CA GLU A 37 16.73 16.59 16.73
C GLU A 37 17.98 15.72 17.01
N ASP A 38 17.84 14.54 17.61
CA ASP A 38 18.96 13.62 17.92
C ASP A 38 18.94 12.30 17.11
N LEU A 39 18.03 12.16 16.14
CA LEU A 39 17.98 10.97 15.29
C LEU A 39 18.79 11.24 14.03
N THR A 40 20.02 10.75 14.01
CA THR A 40 20.78 10.70 12.75
C THR A 40 20.02 9.82 11.76
N VAL A 41 19.47 10.41 10.70
CA VAL A 41 18.77 9.69 9.64
C VAL A 41 19.81 9.09 8.70
N MET A 42 19.98 7.77 8.79
CA MET A 42 21.01 7.04 8.04
C MET A 42 20.43 6.07 7.00
N SER A 43 19.10 5.88 6.97
CA SER A 43 18.42 4.96 6.05
C SER A 43 17.00 5.44 5.75
N ALA A 44 16.34 4.83 4.76
CA ALA A 44 14.93 5.03 4.50
C ALA A 44 14.25 3.71 4.16
N TYR A 45 12.96 3.62 4.49
CA TYR A 45 12.16 2.43 4.27
C TYR A 45 10.96 2.77 3.39
N VAL A 46 10.84 2.10 2.26
CA VAL A 46 9.60 2.05 1.51
C VAL A 46 8.75 0.93 2.09
N ILE A 47 7.58 1.29 2.61
CA ILE A 47 6.58 0.33 3.07
C ILE A 47 5.40 0.38 2.11
N ALA A 48 5.12 -0.75 1.48
CA ALA A 48 3.97 -0.95 0.63
C ALA A 48 3.01 -1.91 1.32
N GLU A 49 1.77 -1.47 1.53
CA GLU A 49 0.70 -2.30 2.05
C GLU A 49 -0.44 -2.25 1.04
N ALA A 50 -0.88 -3.42 0.54
CA ALA A 50 -2.00 -3.44 -0.39
C ALA A 50 -2.81 -4.74 -0.32
N GLU A 51 -4.11 -4.60 -0.57
CA GLU A 51 -5.03 -5.70 -0.81
C GLU A 51 -5.10 -6.00 -2.31
N LEU A 52 -5.11 -7.28 -2.68
CA LEU A 52 -5.29 -7.69 -4.07
C LEU A 52 -6.76 -7.47 -4.49
N THR A 53 -6.99 -6.71 -5.55
CA THR A 53 -8.33 -6.44 -6.09
C THR A 53 -8.50 -6.88 -7.54
N GLY A 54 -7.40 -7.23 -8.22
CA GLY A 54 -7.38 -7.64 -9.62
C GLY A 54 -6.68 -9.00 -9.82
N ASP A 55 -6.01 -9.16 -10.95
CA ASP A 55 -5.38 -10.43 -11.32
C ASP A 55 -4.08 -10.67 -10.52
N PRO A 56 -3.98 -11.75 -9.71
CA PRO A 56 -2.76 -12.09 -8.98
C PRO A 56 -1.54 -12.30 -9.89
N ARG A 57 -1.74 -12.74 -11.14
CA ARG A 57 -0.63 -13.00 -12.08
C ARG A 57 0.04 -11.69 -12.50
N VAL A 58 -0.74 -10.63 -12.72
CA VAL A 58 -0.21 -9.30 -13.06
C VAL A 58 0.59 -8.71 -11.89
N VAL A 59 0.15 -8.94 -10.65
CA VAL A 59 0.87 -8.51 -9.45
C VAL A 59 2.15 -9.34 -9.24
N ALA A 60 2.15 -10.62 -9.60
CA ALA A 60 3.34 -11.46 -9.63
C ALA A 60 4.36 -10.97 -10.68
N ASP A 61 3.91 -10.61 -11.88
CA ASP A 61 4.76 -10.04 -12.93
C ASP A 61 5.38 -8.70 -12.52
N TYR A 62 4.60 -7.82 -11.89
CA TYR A 62 5.11 -6.60 -11.26
C TYR A 62 6.21 -6.95 -10.26
N SER A 63 5.93 -7.87 -9.34
CA SER A 63 6.86 -8.28 -8.29
C SER A 63 8.16 -8.85 -8.87
N ALA A 64 8.11 -9.59 -9.97
CA ALA A 64 9.29 -10.14 -10.64
C ALA A 64 10.17 -9.03 -11.24
N LYS A 65 9.56 -8.02 -11.87
CA LYS A 65 10.27 -6.87 -12.48
C LYS A 65 10.79 -5.87 -11.45
N LEU A 66 10.18 -5.83 -10.27
CA LEU A 66 10.44 -4.83 -9.24
C LEU A 66 11.90 -4.85 -8.75
N VAL A 67 12.50 -6.03 -8.59
CA VAL A 67 13.87 -6.19 -8.07
C VAL A 67 14.88 -5.41 -8.90
N SER A 68 14.85 -5.53 -10.23
CA SER A 68 15.80 -4.87 -11.12
C SER A 68 15.67 -3.34 -11.12
N THR A 69 14.54 -2.81 -10.66
CA THR A 69 14.37 -1.36 -10.50
C THR A 69 15.01 -0.84 -9.21
N ILE A 70 15.12 -1.68 -8.17
CA ILE A 70 15.54 -1.28 -6.83
C ILE A 70 17.06 -1.20 -6.71
N GLU A 71 17.76 -2.23 -7.20
CA GLU A 71 19.21 -2.39 -7.04
C GLU A 71 20.04 -1.18 -7.53
N PRO A 72 19.73 -0.52 -8.68
CA PRO A 72 20.47 0.65 -9.14
C PRO A 72 20.44 1.85 -8.18
N HIS A 73 19.48 1.88 -7.26
CA HIS A 73 19.31 2.94 -6.27
C HIS A 73 19.84 2.53 -4.88
N GLY A 74 20.55 1.40 -4.78
CA GLY A 74 21.10 0.87 -3.53
C GLY A 74 20.03 0.28 -2.60
N GLY A 75 18.83 0.01 -3.11
CA GLY A 75 17.76 -0.55 -2.29
C GLY A 75 17.90 -2.05 -2.10
N ARG A 76 17.31 -2.59 -1.02
CA ARG A 76 17.25 -4.03 -0.73
C ARG A 76 15.93 -4.40 -0.07
N TYR A 77 15.40 -5.57 -0.39
CA TYR A 77 14.22 -6.08 0.31
C TYR A 77 14.56 -6.51 1.74
N LEU A 78 13.71 -6.11 2.67
CA LEU A 78 13.67 -6.64 4.04
C LEU A 78 12.51 -7.61 4.23
N VAL A 79 11.35 -7.28 3.65
CA VAL A 79 10.14 -8.11 3.70
C VAL A 79 9.56 -8.19 2.29
N ARG A 80 9.35 -9.43 1.82
CA ARG A 80 8.73 -9.70 0.52
C ARG A 80 7.88 -10.96 0.58
N GLY A 81 6.59 -10.79 0.88
CA GLY A 81 5.65 -11.93 0.91
C GLY A 81 6.04 -13.04 1.89
N ALA A 82 6.83 -12.72 2.92
CA ALA A 82 7.17 -13.67 3.98
C ALA A 82 5.89 -14.06 4.75
N PRO A 83 5.83 -15.26 5.37
CA PRO A 83 4.75 -15.61 6.28
C PRO A 83 4.61 -14.51 7.34
N TRP A 84 3.40 -13.99 7.52
CA TRP A 84 3.10 -12.96 8.49
C TRP A 84 2.04 -13.46 9.46
N GLN A 85 2.10 -12.93 10.68
CA GLN A 85 1.16 -13.21 11.75
C GLN A 85 0.57 -11.89 12.22
N VAL A 86 -0.76 -11.84 12.32
CA VAL A 86 -1.43 -10.75 13.02
C VAL A 86 -1.34 -11.03 14.50
N LEU A 87 -0.65 -10.16 15.24
CA LEU A 87 -0.61 -10.23 16.71
C LEU A 87 -1.84 -9.56 17.33
N GLU A 88 -2.30 -8.45 16.74
CA GLU A 88 -3.47 -7.69 17.18
C GLU A 88 -4.23 -7.11 15.97
N GLY A 89 -5.56 -7.06 16.03
CA GLY A 89 -6.42 -6.48 15.00
C GLY A 89 -6.67 -7.38 13.78
N GLU A 90 -6.81 -6.76 12.60
CA GLU A 90 -7.00 -7.45 11.32
C GLU A 90 -6.07 -6.82 10.26
N SER A 91 -5.50 -7.65 9.40
CA SER A 91 -4.91 -7.20 8.14
C SER A 91 -5.33 -8.14 7.02
N LYS A 92 -5.59 -7.57 5.85
CA LYS A 92 -5.91 -8.30 4.60
C LYS A 92 -4.90 -7.99 3.50
N ALA A 93 -3.90 -7.19 3.83
CA ALA A 93 -2.95 -6.68 2.89
C ALA A 93 -1.66 -7.50 2.92
N PHE A 94 -1.03 -7.63 1.76
CA PHE A 94 0.36 -8.06 1.71
C PHE A 94 1.25 -6.84 1.94
N THR A 95 2.33 -7.04 2.69
CA THR A 95 3.29 -6.00 3.02
C THR A 95 4.64 -6.27 2.37
N GLY A 96 5.19 -5.24 1.74
CA GLY A 96 6.56 -5.20 1.25
C GLY A 96 7.35 -4.11 1.98
N VAL A 97 8.56 -4.42 2.40
CA VAL A 97 9.49 -3.45 3.00
C VAL A 97 10.79 -3.48 2.23
N ILE A 98 11.19 -2.31 1.72
CA ILE A 98 12.44 -2.09 0.99
C ILE A 98 13.23 -1.02 1.73
N GLU A 99 14.48 -1.32 2.07
CA GLU A 99 15.41 -0.36 2.65
C GLU A 99 16.24 0.30 1.56
N PHE A 100 16.50 1.60 1.72
CA PHE A 100 17.39 2.41 0.92
C PHE A 100 18.41 3.12 1.82
N PRO A 101 19.60 3.47 1.30
CA PRO A 101 20.63 4.15 2.08
C PRO A 101 20.23 5.57 2.49
N THR A 102 19.33 6.23 1.75
CA THR A 102 18.82 7.55 2.12
C THR A 102 17.37 7.75 1.67
N PRO A 103 16.61 8.69 2.27
CA PRO A 103 15.29 9.07 1.79
C PRO A 103 15.28 9.55 0.34
N GLN A 104 16.34 10.24 -0.09
CA GLN A 104 16.47 10.71 -1.47
C GLN A 104 16.70 9.55 -2.44
N ALA A 105 17.43 8.49 -2.04
CA ALA A 105 17.58 7.30 -2.87
C ALA A 105 16.23 6.59 -3.10
N ALA A 106 15.42 6.46 -2.05
CA ALA A 106 14.06 5.91 -2.15
C ALA A 106 13.16 6.76 -3.07
N ARG A 107 13.20 8.10 -2.96
CA ARG A 107 12.43 8.99 -3.84
C ARG A 107 12.87 8.86 -5.30
N ARG A 108 14.19 8.89 -5.56
CA ARG A 108 14.74 8.73 -6.92
C ARG A 108 14.37 7.38 -7.53
N TRP A 109 14.33 6.32 -6.73
CA TRP A 109 13.85 5.01 -7.17
C TRP A 109 12.37 5.08 -7.57
N TYR A 110 11.51 5.61 -6.70
CA TYR A 110 10.07 5.72 -6.98
C TYR A 110 9.80 6.59 -8.22
N GLU A 111 10.55 7.66 -8.43
CA GLU A 111 10.43 8.55 -9.59
C GLU A 111 11.15 8.02 -10.85
N SER A 112 11.89 6.91 -10.73
CA SER A 112 12.67 6.38 -11.85
C SER A 112 11.78 5.93 -13.02
N PRO A 113 12.21 6.14 -14.27
CA PRO A 113 11.46 5.64 -15.43
C PRO A 113 11.19 4.14 -15.36
N ALA A 114 12.18 3.35 -14.92
CA ALA A 114 12.07 1.90 -14.80
C ALA A 114 10.99 1.46 -13.81
N TYR A 115 10.87 2.13 -12.65
CA TYR A 115 9.80 1.82 -11.70
C TYR A 115 8.44 2.35 -12.17
N GLN A 116 8.40 3.56 -12.72
CA GLN A 116 7.16 4.16 -13.23
C GLN A 116 6.54 3.35 -14.37
N GLU A 117 7.34 2.68 -15.20
CA GLU A 117 6.86 1.78 -16.25
C GLU A 117 6.06 0.60 -15.69
N ILE A 118 6.49 0.03 -14.55
CA ILE A 118 5.86 -1.14 -13.94
C ILE A 118 4.78 -0.78 -12.90
N LEU A 119 4.78 0.45 -12.38
CA LEU A 119 3.84 0.91 -11.36
C LEU A 119 2.34 0.67 -11.71
N PRO A 120 1.87 0.88 -12.95
CA PRO A 120 0.47 0.63 -13.31
C PRO A 120 0.01 -0.82 -13.12
N LEU A 121 0.93 -1.79 -13.24
CA LEU A 121 0.62 -3.21 -13.03
C LEU A 121 0.11 -3.44 -11.61
N ARG A 122 0.76 -2.82 -10.61
CA ARG A 122 0.34 -2.86 -9.20
C ARG A 122 -0.86 -1.95 -8.95
N ALA A 123 -0.78 -0.69 -9.37
CA ALA A 123 -1.75 0.34 -8.99
C ALA A 123 -3.18 0.06 -9.48
N ARG A 124 -3.33 -0.69 -10.58
CA ARG A 124 -4.64 -1.08 -11.14
C ARG A 124 -5.20 -2.37 -10.56
N ASN A 125 -4.36 -3.22 -9.95
CA ASN A 125 -4.74 -4.56 -9.48
C ASN A 125 -4.72 -4.67 -7.95
N THR A 126 -4.44 -3.59 -7.25
CA THR A 126 -4.33 -3.57 -5.79
C THR A 126 -4.93 -2.28 -5.24
N ARG A 127 -5.39 -2.33 -4.00
CA ARG A 127 -5.82 -1.15 -3.23
C ARG A 127 -4.93 -1.03 -2.00
N GLY A 128 -4.25 0.11 -1.85
CA GLY A 128 -3.34 0.31 -0.73
C GLY A 128 -2.42 1.50 -0.87
N THR A 129 -1.40 1.55 -0.02
CA THR A 129 -0.49 2.68 0.12
C THR A 129 0.96 2.27 -0.16
N ILE A 130 1.75 3.24 -0.62
CA ILE A 130 3.21 3.17 -0.62
C ILE A 130 3.69 4.41 0.13
N MET A 131 4.54 4.21 1.13
CA MET A 131 5.02 5.25 2.03
C MET A 131 6.53 5.17 2.13
N ILE A 132 7.20 6.33 2.17
CA ILE A 132 8.63 6.43 2.48
C ILE A 132 8.75 6.92 3.92
N PHE A 133 9.41 6.13 4.75
CA PHE A 133 9.77 6.47 6.12
C PHE A 133 11.27 6.75 6.21
N GLU A 134 11.64 7.77 6.97
CA GLU A 134 13.03 7.98 7.35
C GLU A 134 13.38 7.02 8.48
N GLY A 135 14.49 6.31 8.33
CA GLY A 135 15.02 5.43 9.34
C GLY A 135 15.79 6.20 10.40
N VAL A 136 15.79 5.65 11.61
CA VAL A 136 16.61 6.17 12.71
C VAL A 136 17.82 5.25 12.87
N SER A 137 19.00 5.81 13.18
CA SER A 137 20.07 5.02 13.77
C SER A 137 19.57 4.45 15.08
N ALA A 138 19.61 3.12 15.24
CA ALA A 138 19.29 2.50 16.52
C ALA A 138 20.26 3.03 17.59
N PRO A 139 19.80 3.31 18.82
CA PRO A 139 20.67 3.66 19.94
C PRO A 139 21.62 2.52 20.32
#